data_AF-A0A9D7EPH4-F1
#
_entry.id   AF-A0A9D7EPH4-F1
#
_cell.length_a   1.000
_cell.length_b   1.000
_cell.length_c   1.000
_cell.angle_alpha   90.00
_cell.angle_beta   90.00
_cell.angle_gamma   90.00
#
_symmetry.space_group_name_H-M   'P 1'
#
loop_
_entity.id
_entity.type
_entity.pdbx_description
1 polymer ?
#
loop_
_entity_poly.entity_id
_entity_poly.type
_entity_poly.pdbx_seq_one_letter_code
_entity_poly.pdbx_strand_id
1 'polypeptide(L)'
;MIGKNYDLYTSKYDIKKIINKQYSYQPTIDSIVNETTIEYDDSPWHKDSLFHYQPTKFTKKTFTDSEVQKIYYPYHWRYGVPDANSGEEDNMELLETANRIAIPVLQITEDSATGNHKSSVKNLYAALVNAKLAVNVIKTKQGSAASFEDRISFNRYDTLGNLVEQQKTEDNKSSFIWDYKSSYPIAEVTNADSASIAYTSFEAEGKGNWSFSGAVSDTVCITGKKAYKFNGSNNISKAGLSSGSIYIVSYWSRNASAFSITGSQSGYPIAGQTVNGWKYFEHKVTGQTTITVGGTGWIDELRLYPDKAMMNTLTYTPLIGISSSCDANNRISYYEYDGFNRLTLVRNQDKNIVKESVTIMQDSQKIAAIILILQ
;
A
#
# COMPACT_ATOMS: atom_id res chain seq x y z
N MET A 1 34.32 10.22 -44.40
CA MET A 1 34.10 11.26 -43.37
C MET A 1 34.23 10.59 -42.02
N ILE A 2 35.28 10.92 -41.26
CA ILE A 2 35.56 10.35 -39.95
C ILE A 2 34.69 11.10 -38.95
N GLY A 3 33.65 10.45 -38.43
CA GLY A 3 32.80 11.00 -37.37
C GLY A 3 33.57 10.97 -36.06
N LYS A 4 33.88 12.15 -35.51
CA LYS A 4 34.49 12.28 -34.19
C LYS A 4 33.46 11.82 -33.14
N ASN A 5 33.77 10.74 -32.43
CA ASN A 5 33.12 10.43 -31.17
C ASN A 5 33.59 11.46 -30.15
N TYR A 6 32.66 12.24 -29.61
CA TYR A 6 32.92 13.10 -28.47
C TYR A 6 32.59 12.29 -27.22
N ASP A 7 33.63 11.88 -26.48
CA ASP A 7 33.45 11.39 -25.12
C ASP A 7 33.10 12.60 -24.25
N LEU A 8 31.84 12.66 -23.80
CA LEU A 8 31.41 13.60 -22.78
C LEU A 8 32.03 13.16 -21.43
N TYR A 9 33.22 13.69 -21.13
CA TYR A 9 33.81 13.60 -19.80
C TYR A 9 33.00 14.47 -18.83
N THR A 10 31.91 13.91 -18.30
CA THR A 10 31.40 14.36 -17.02
C THR A 10 32.28 13.72 -15.94
N SER A 11 32.79 14.50 -14.99
CA SER A 11 33.65 14.04 -13.89
C SER A 11 32.91 13.19 -12.83
N LYS A 12 31.86 12.49 -13.24
CA LYS A 12 30.97 11.74 -12.37
C LYS A 12 31.41 10.28 -12.36
N TYR A 13 31.92 9.82 -11.22
CA TYR A 13 32.18 8.40 -11.00
C TYR A 13 30.85 7.70 -10.71
N ASP A 14 30.37 6.87 -11.63
CA ASP A 14 29.18 6.05 -11.41
C ASP A 14 29.53 4.78 -10.62
N ILE A 15 28.67 4.40 -9.68
CA ILE A 15 28.84 3.19 -8.88
C ILE A 15 28.59 1.97 -9.78
N LYS A 16 29.60 1.13 -9.96
CA LYS A 16 29.46 -0.13 -10.72
C LYS A 16 29.08 -1.31 -9.84
N LYS A 17 29.68 -1.40 -8.65
CA LYS A 17 29.57 -2.56 -7.76
C LYS A 17 29.77 -2.17 -6.30
N ILE A 18 28.98 -2.77 -5.41
CA ILE A 18 29.12 -2.70 -3.96
C ILE A 18 29.29 -4.12 -3.42
N ILE A 19 30.25 -4.34 -2.54
CA ILE A 19 30.49 -5.64 -1.88
C ILE A 19 30.45 -5.41 -0.36
N ASN A 20 29.52 -6.07 0.31
CA ASN A 20 29.46 -6.11 1.77
C ASN A 20 29.81 -7.51 2.26
N LYS A 21 30.69 -7.59 3.27
CA LYS A 21 31.11 -8.84 3.89
C LYS A 21 30.84 -8.77 5.39
N GLN A 22 30.24 -9.83 5.92
CA GLN A 22 30.04 -10.03 7.35
C GLN A 22 30.89 -11.22 7.79
N TYR A 23 31.64 -11.03 8.87
CA TYR A 23 32.55 -12.05 9.41
C TYR A 23 32.02 -12.57 10.74
N SER A 24 32.27 -13.85 11.02
CA SER A 24 32.07 -14.42 12.36
C SER A 24 33.32 -14.14 13.17
N TYR A 25 33.15 -13.55 14.35
CA TYR A 25 34.25 -13.43 15.30
C TYR A 25 34.45 -14.76 16.03
N GLN A 26 35.60 -15.41 15.80
CA GLN A 26 36.08 -16.56 16.56
C GLN A 26 37.57 -16.38 16.88
N PRO A 27 38.08 -16.93 18.00
CA PRO A 27 39.43 -16.61 18.49
C PRO A 27 40.60 -17.01 17.58
N THR A 28 40.40 -17.83 16.54
CA THR A 28 41.49 -18.42 15.75
C THR A 28 41.38 -18.26 14.23
N ILE A 29 40.20 -18.06 13.65
CA ILE A 29 40.01 -17.79 12.20
C ILE A 29 38.77 -16.93 11.99
N ASP A 30 38.93 -15.76 11.36
CA ASP A 30 37.80 -14.98 10.83
C ASP A 30 37.31 -15.61 9.51
N SER A 31 36.07 -16.08 9.49
CA SER A 31 35.43 -16.59 8.28
C SER A 31 34.28 -15.69 7.83
N ILE A 32 34.16 -15.48 6.52
CA ILE A 32 33.01 -14.75 5.93
C ILE A 32 31.76 -15.60 6.15
N VAL A 33 30.78 -15.04 6.86
CA VAL A 33 29.48 -15.65 7.12
C VAL A 33 28.51 -15.32 5.99
N ASN A 34 28.54 -14.06 5.55
CA ASN A 34 27.68 -13.54 4.50
C ASN A 34 28.50 -12.60 3.60
N GLU A 35 28.36 -12.75 2.29
CA GLU A 35 28.81 -11.77 1.31
C GLU A 35 27.64 -11.39 0.41
N THR A 36 27.38 -10.09 0.30
CA THR A 36 26.40 -9.56 -0.65
C THR A 36 27.12 -8.66 -1.65
N THR A 37 26.95 -8.94 -2.93
CA THR A 37 27.38 -8.10 -4.04
C THR A 37 26.17 -7.47 -4.70
N ILE A 38 26.22 -6.17 -4.97
CA ILE A 38 25.24 -5.42 -5.74
C ILE A 38 25.93 -4.87 -6.98
N GLU A 39 25.40 -5.16 -8.16
CA GLU A 39 25.92 -4.71 -9.46
C GLU A 39 24.88 -3.80 -10.12
N TYR A 40 25.36 -2.74 -10.76
CA TYR A 40 24.55 -1.69 -11.41
C TYR A 40 24.73 -1.65 -12.93
N ASP A 41 25.69 -2.40 -13.47
CA ASP A 41 26.04 -2.47 -14.89
C ASP A 41 26.40 -3.93 -15.19
N ASP A 42 25.50 -4.67 -15.86
CA ASP A 42 25.74 -6.07 -16.25
C ASP A 42 25.63 -6.24 -17.78
N SER A 43 25.50 -5.13 -18.54
CA SER A 43 25.54 -5.20 -20.00
C SER A 43 26.96 -5.49 -20.48
N PRO A 44 27.14 -6.48 -21.37
CA PRO A 44 28.43 -6.73 -22.03
C PRO A 44 28.94 -5.54 -22.87
N TRP A 45 28.15 -4.46 -23.01
CA TRP A 45 28.47 -3.27 -23.78
C TRP A 45 28.61 -1.98 -22.96
N HIS A 46 28.50 -2.03 -21.62
CA HIS A 46 28.56 -0.85 -20.73
C HIS A 46 27.64 0.31 -21.15
N LYS A 47 26.44 0.00 -21.68
CA LYS A 47 25.46 1.01 -22.14
C LYS A 47 24.34 1.27 -21.15
N ASP A 48 24.24 0.49 -20.07
CA ASP A 48 23.10 0.52 -19.15
C ASP A 48 23.10 1.76 -18.24
N SER A 49 24.29 2.28 -17.87
CA SER A 49 24.42 3.46 -17.01
C SER A 49 23.91 4.75 -17.65
N LEU A 50 23.68 4.75 -18.97
CA LEU A 50 23.10 5.87 -19.70
C LEU A 50 21.58 5.99 -19.50
N PHE A 51 20.93 4.89 -19.12
CA PHE A 51 19.48 4.83 -19.01
C PHE A 51 19.02 4.89 -17.56
N HIS A 52 19.77 4.30 -16.63
CA HIS A 52 19.32 4.26 -15.24
C HIS A 52 20.44 3.97 -14.22
N TYR A 53 20.12 4.17 -12.93
CA TYR A 53 21.04 3.97 -11.80
C TYR A 53 20.55 2.88 -10.83
N GLN A 54 19.66 2.00 -11.26
CA GLN A 54 19.14 0.94 -10.39
C GLN A 54 20.02 -0.30 -10.46
N PRO A 55 20.13 -1.07 -9.36
CA PRO A 55 20.82 -2.36 -9.38
C PRO A 55 20.20 -3.31 -10.41
N THR A 56 21.05 -3.97 -11.17
CA THR A 56 20.67 -4.99 -12.16
C THR A 56 20.91 -6.40 -11.62
N LYS A 57 21.75 -6.55 -10.58
CA LYS A 57 22.05 -7.87 -10.03
C LYS A 57 22.47 -7.83 -8.56
N PHE A 58 21.98 -8.81 -7.82
CA PHE A 58 22.34 -9.08 -6.44
C PHE A 58 22.90 -10.49 -6.34
N THR A 59 24.08 -10.65 -5.77
CA THR A 59 24.63 -11.97 -5.42
C THR A 59 24.71 -12.07 -3.91
N LYS A 60 24.09 -13.10 -3.33
CA LYS A 60 24.19 -13.41 -1.91
C LYS A 60 24.91 -14.74 -1.75
N LYS A 61 25.99 -14.76 -0.98
CA LYS A 61 26.71 -15.98 -0.60
C LYS A 61 26.68 -16.11 0.91
N THR A 62 26.31 -17.29 1.38
CA THR A 62 26.36 -17.72 2.77
C THR A 62 27.22 -18.98 2.85
N PHE A 63 27.47 -19.51 4.05
CA PHE A 63 28.18 -20.79 4.19
C PHE A 63 27.49 -21.96 3.47
N THR A 64 26.16 -21.95 3.39
CA THR A 64 25.37 -23.11 2.95
C THR A 64 24.62 -22.88 1.64
N ASP A 65 24.50 -21.64 1.18
CA ASP A 65 23.71 -21.28 0.00
C ASP A 65 24.33 -20.09 -0.74
N SER A 66 24.13 -20.06 -2.04
CA SER A 66 24.58 -18.98 -2.90
C SER A 66 23.56 -18.70 -4.00
N GLU A 67 23.08 -17.47 -4.08
CA GLU A 67 22.03 -17.06 -5.01
C GLU A 67 22.43 -15.82 -5.78
N VAL A 68 22.03 -15.76 -7.05
CA VAL A 68 22.11 -14.57 -7.90
C VAL A 68 20.70 -14.18 -8.30
N GLN A 69 20.32 -12.95 -8.02
CA GLN A 69 19.10 -12.33 -8.54
C GLN A 69 19.47 -11.33 -9.63
N LYS A 70 18.96 -11.51 -10.84
CA LYS A 70 19.05 -10.57 -11.97
C LYS A 70 17.73 -9.80 -12.08
N ILE A 71 17.80 -8.50 -12.35
CA ILE A 71 16.66 -7.60 -12.47
C ILE A 71 16.67 -6.93 -13.83
N TYR A 72 15.59 -7.10 -14.56
CA TYR A 72 15.33 -6.46 -15.83
C TYR A 72 14.35 -5.30 -15.62
N TYR A 73 14.64 -4.21 -16.32
CA TYR A 73 13.89 -2.95 -16.35
C TYR A 73 13.43 -2.65 -17.77
N PRO A 74 12.49 -1.71 -17.99
CA PRO A 74 11.86 -1.53 -19.29
C PRO A 74 12.83 -1.41 -20.45
N TYR A 75 13.87 -0.56 -20.35
CA TYR A 75 14.83 -0.34 -21.44
C TYR A 75 15.55 -1.61 -21.96
N HIS A 76 15.56 -2.71 -21.18
CA HIS A 76 16.15 -3.99 -21.61
C HIS A 76 15.42 -4.61 -22.81
N TRP A 77 14.22 -4.14 -23.16
CA TRP A 77 13.51 -4.55 -24.38
C TRP A 77 14.41 -4.42 -25.63
N ARG A 78 15.32 -3.44 -25.67
CA ARG A 78 16.28 -3.24 -26.77
C ARG A 78 17.30 -4.36 -26.95
N TYR A 79 17.53 -5.14 -25.91
CA TYR A 79 18.53 -6.21 -25.86
C TYR A 79 17.89 -7.59 -25.70
N GLY A 80 16.55 -7.65 -25.65
CA GLY A 80 15.78 -8.84 -25.34
C GLY A 80 15.64 -9.06 -23.84
N VAL A 81 14.40 -9.28 -23.40
CA VAL A 81 14.11 -9.71 -22.02
C VAL A 81 13.78 -11.20 -22.02
N PRO A 82 14.42 -12.03 -21.17
CA PRO A 82 14.14 -13.46 -21.13
C PRO A 82 12.66 -13.77 -20.93
N ASP A 83 12.16 -14.78 -21.65
CA ASP A 83 10.76 -15.21 -21.64
C ASP A 83 9.74 -14.11 -22.00
N ALA A 84 10.15 -12.95 -22.53
CA ALA A 84 9.24 -11.91 -22.98
C ALA A 84 8.72 -12.18 -24.39
N ASN A 85 7.45 -11.83 -24.64
CA ASN A 85 6.89 -11.80 -26.00
C ASN A 85 6.88 -10.37 -26.57
N SER A 86 6.60 -10.22 -27.86
CA SER A 86 6.64 -8.92 -28.53
C SER A 86 5.69 -7.89 -27.90
N GLY A 87 4.49 -8.29 -27.48
CA GLY A 87 3.55 -7.37 -26.81
C GLY A 87 4.03 -6.94 -25.42
N GLU A 88 4.79 -7.79 -24.72
CA GLU A 88 5.44 -7.42 -23.46
C GLU A 88 6.56 -6.40 -23.72
N GLU A 89 7.37 -6.58 -24.76
CA GLU A 89 8.43 -5.65 -25.17
C GLU A 89 7.87 -4.30 -25.64
N ASP A 90 6.77 -4.29 -26.40
CA ASP A 90 6.05 -3.05 -26.79
C ASP A 90 5.62 -2.25 -25.55
N ASN A 91 5.12 -2.94 -24.52
CA ASN A 91 4.75 -2.29 -23.26
C ASN A 91 5.98 -1.73 -22.53
N MET A 92 7.13 -2.41 -22.58
CA MET A 92 8.38 -1.91 -22.00
C MET A 92 8.88 -0.65 -22.72
N GLU A 93 8.76 -0.58 -24.05
CA GLU A 93 9.08 0.63 -24.81
C GLU A 93 8.18 1.81 -24.42
N LEU A 94 6.88 1.56 -24.23
CA LEU A 94 5.93 2.58 -23.75
C LEU A 94 6.26 3.06 -22.32
N LEU A 95 6.69 2.15 -21.43
CA LEU A 95 7.15 2.50 -20.09
C LEU A 95 8.42 3.37 -20.15
N GLU A 96 9.36 3.02 -21.02
CA GLU A 96 10.58 3.81 -21.22
C GLU A 96 10.25 5.21 -21.74
N THR A 97 9.40 5.32 -22.77
CA THR A 97 8.96 6.60 -23.34
C THR A 97 8.26 7.49 -22.29
N ALA A 98 7.59 6.87 -21.32
CA ALA A 98 6.96 7.54 -20.19
C ALA A 98 7.94 7.87 -19.04
N ASN A 99 9.25 7.66 -19.21
CA ASN A 99 10.31 7.81 -18.19
C ASN A 99 10.10 6.93 -16.94
N ARG A 100 9.39 5.81 -17.08
CA ARG A 100 9.14 4.85 -15.99
C ARG A 100 10.16 3.72 -16.01
N ILE A 101 11.43 4.07 -16.06
CA ILE A 101 12.56 3.15 -16.31
C ILE A 101 13.07 2.40 -15.09
N ALA A 102 12.65 2.79 -13.89
CA ALA A 102 13.14 2.21 -12.63
C ALA A 102 12.25 1.08 -12.07
N ILE A 103 11.18 0.70 -12.77
CA ILE A 103 10.26 -0.36 -12.32
C ILE A 103 10.69 -1.72 -12.85
N PRO A 104 10.95 -2.73 -12.01
CA PRO A 104 11.31 -4.06 -12.49
C PRO A 104 10.20 -4.67 -13.36
N VAL A 105 10.56 -5.25 -14.51
CA VAL A 105 9.64 -5.99 -15.38
C VAL A 105 9.82 -7.50 -15.24
N LEU A 106 11.04 -7.95 -14.91
CA LEU A 106 11.35 -9.35 -14.64
C LEU A 106 12.48 -9.44 -13.62
N GLN A 107 12.36 -10.37 -12.69
CA GLN A 107 13.41 -10.74 -11.75
C GLN A 107 13.63 -12.25 -11.86
N ILE A 108 14.88 -12.67 -11.99
CA ILE A 108 15.27 -14.08 -12.07
C ILE A 108 16.25 -14.38 -10.94
N THR A 109 15.95 -15.38 -10.13
CA THR A 109 16.84 -15.93 -9.11
C THR A 109 17.39 -17.27 -9.57
N GLU A 110 18.70 -17.40 -9.54
CA GLU A 110 19.48 -18.58 -9.91
C GLU A 110 20.40 -18.99 -8.75
N ASP A 111 20.76 -20.27 -8.71
CA ASP A 111 21.86 -20.75 -7.90
C ASP A 111 23.19 -20.22 -8.45
N SER A 112 24.01 -19.57 -7.62
CA SER A 112 25.21 -18.86 -8.11
C SER A 112 26.34 -19.80 -8.57
N ALA A 113 26.33 -21.05 -8.12
CA ALA A 113 27.37 -22.03 -8.44
C ALA A 113 27.07 -22.78 -9.73
N THR A 114 25.79 -23.11 -9.96
CA THR A 114 25.33 -23.94 -11.06
C THR A 114 24.63 -23.17 -12.18
N GLY A 115 24.15 -21.95 -11.91
CA GLY A 115 23.30 -21.17 -12.83
C GLY A 115 21.88 -21.73 -12.97
N ASN A 116 21.51 -22.72 -12.16
CA ASN A 116 20.18 -23.30 -12.21
C ASN A 116 19.12 -22.31 -11.74
N HIS A 117 18.04 -22.17 -12.50
CA HIS A 117 16.90 -21.34 -12.14
C HIS A 117 16.24 -21.82 -10.83
N LYS A 118 16.11 -20.93 -9.85
CA LYS A 118 15.39 -21.16 -8.58
C LYS A 118 13.98 -20.57 -8.64
N SER A 119 13.85 -19.32 -9.08
CA SER A 119 12.54 -18.65 -9.18
C SER A 119 12.58 -17.45 -10.10
N SER A 120 11.45 -17.09 -10.72
CA SER A 120 11.29 -15.82 -11.42
C SER A 120 10.00 -15.10 -11.01
N VAL A 121 10.03 -13.78 -10.99
CA VAL A 121 8.88 -12.89 -10.81
C VAL A 121 8.78 -11.97 -12.02
N LYS A 122 7.66 -12.02 -12.74
CA LYS A 122 7.39 -11.19 -13.92
C LYS A 122 6.23 -10.23 -13.65
N ASN A 123 6.44 -8.95 -13.90
CA ASN A 123 5.42 -7.91 -13.78
C ASN A 123 4.89 -7.58 -15.18
N LEU A 124 3.67 -8.01 -15.50
CA LEU A 124 3.02 -7.67 -16.75
C LEU A 124 2.30 -6.32 -16.63
N TYR A 125 2.51 -5.48 -17.63
CA TYR A 125 1.90 -4.16 -17.72
C TYR A 125 0.82 -4.13 -18.79
N ALA A 126 -0.26 -3.38 -18.54
CA ALA A 126 -1.31 -3.14 -19.52
C ALA A 126 -1.87 -1.72 -19.40
N ALA A 127 -2.49 -1.22 -20.47
CA ALA A 127 -3.04 0.14 -20.56
C ALA A 127 -4.36 0.27 -19.77
N LEU A 128 -4.26 0.35 -18.44
CA LEU A 128 -5.40 0.29 -17.52
C LEU A 128 -5.84 1.68 -17.00
N VAL A 129 -5.04 2.74 -17.20
CA VAL A 129 -5.26 4.05 -16.58
C VAL A 129 -5.21 5.14 -17.64
N ASN A 130 -6.35 5.51 -18.25
CA ASN A 130 -6.39 6.52 -19.32
C ASN A 130 -5.34 6.25 -20.42
N ALA A 131 -5.27 5.00 -20.91
CA ALA A 131 -4.26 4.49 -21.84
C ALA A 131 -2.80 4.49 -21.33
N LYS A 132 -2.55 4.86 -20.08
CA LYS A 132 -1.24 4.67 -19.43
C LYS A 132 -1.13 3.26 -18.87
N LEU A 133 0.09 2.73 -18.95
CA LEU A 133 0.40 1.41 -18.43
C LEU A 133 0.32 1.37 -16.90
N ALA A 134 -0.22 0.30 -16.34
CA ALA A 134 -0.11 -0.05 -14.93
C ALA A 134 0.19 -1.55 -14.84
N VAL A 135 0.67 -2.01 -13.68
CA VAL A 135 0.84 -3.45 -13.46
C VAL A 135 -0.55 -4.08 -13.57
N ASN A 136 -0.68 -5.14 -14.35
CA ASN A 136 -1.93 -5.87 -14.53
C ASN A 136 -1.85 -7.21 -13.80
N VAL A 137 -0.75 -7.95 -14.00
CA VAL A 137 -0.58 -9.27 -13.40
C VAL A 137 0.87 -9.46 -12.96
N ILE A 138 1.06 -9.99 -11.76
CA ILE A 138 2.34 -10.55 -11.32
C ILE A 138 2.28 -12.05 -11.55
N LYS A 139 3.24 -12.56 -12.31
CA LYS A 139 3.44 -13.98 -12.57
C LYS A 139 4.69 -14.50 -11.90
N THR A 140 4.71 -15.79 -11.55
CA THR A 140 5.90 -16.46 -11.01
C THR A 140 6.19 -17.78 -11.69
N LYS A 141 7.46 -18.16 -11.71
CA LYS A 141 7.94 -19.49 -12.13
C LYS A 141 8.86 -20.02 -11.04
N GLN A 142 8.68 -21.27 -10.62
CA GLN A 142 9.46 -21.87 -9.51
C GLN A 142 10.25 -23.07 -10.02
N GLY A 143 11.53 -23.16 -9.66
CA GLY A 143 12.44 -24.25 -10.02
C GLY A 143 12.36 -24.61 -11.52
N SER A 144 12.13 -25.88 -11.82
CA SER A 144 12.03 -26.39 -13.19
C SER A 144 10.63 -26.30 -13.80
N ALA A 145 9.72 -25.48 -13.25
CA ALA A 145 8.38 -25.30 -13.83
C ALA A 145 8.45 -24.85 -15.30
N ALA A 146 7.59 -25.43 -16.15
CA ALA A 146 7.62 -25.19 -17.59
C ALA A 146 7.11 -23.78 -17.97
N SER A 147 6.20 -23.21 -17.18
CA SER A 147 5.52 -21.95 -17.49
C SER A 147 5.37 -21.05 -16.26
N PHE A 148 5.12 -19.78 -16.52
CA PHE A 148 4.71 -18.81 -15.51
C PHE A 148 3.25 -19.01 -15.10
N GLU A 149 2.98 -18.85 -13.81
CA GLU A 149 1.64 -18.88 -13.21
C GLU A 149 1.26 -17.50 -12.71
N ASP A 150 0.00 -17.11 -12.86
CA ASP A 150 -0.54 -15.89 -12.26
C ASP A 150 -0.51 -16.01 -10.75
N ARG A 151 -0.07 -14.96 -10.06
CA ARG A 151 -0.09 -14.89 -8.59
C ARG A 151 -0.97 -13.78 -8.06
N ILE A 152 -0.92 -12.61 -8.69
CA ILE A 152 -1.69 -11.44 -8.29
C ILE A 152 -2.21 -10.75 -9.54
N SER A 153 -3.51 -10.47 -9.57
CA SER A 153 -4.16 -9.66 -10.60
C SER A 153 -4.56 -8.31 -10.01
N PHE A 154 -4.26 -7.23 -10.73
CA PHE A 154 -4.59 -5.85 -10.40
C PHE A 154 -5.76 -5.43 -11.27
N ASN A 155 -6.96 -5.79 -10.83
CA ASN A 155 -8.17 -5.79 -11.63
C ASN A 155 -8.64 -4.39 -12.03
N ARG A 156 -8.44 -3.38 -11.16
CA ARG A 156 -8.94 -2.02 -11.38
C ARG A 156 -8.04 -0.96 -10.78
N TYR A 157 -7.94 0.13 -11.51
CA TYR A 157 -7.33 1.37 -11.07
C TYR A 157 -8.33 2.51 -11.18
N ASP A 158 -8.16 3.56 -10.39
CA ASP A 158 -8.85 4.83 -10.62
C ASP A 158 -8.20 5.61 -11.77
N THR A 159 -8.78 6.76 -12.12
CA THR A 159 -8.29 7.60 -13.23
C THR A 159 -6.92 8.22 -12.99
N LEU A 160 -6.44 8.26 -11.74
CA LEU A 160 -5.11 8.76 -11.39
C LEU A 160 -4.07 7.65 -11.29
N GLY A 161 -4.50 6.39 -11.39
CA GLY A 161 -3.63 5.22 -11.36
C GLY A 161 -3.45 4.63 -9.96
N ASN A 162 -4.30 4.98 -9.00
CA ASN A 162 -4.34 4.30 -7.72
C ASN A 162 -5.04 2.95 -7.86
N LEU A 163 -4.53 1.93 -7.18
CA LEU A 163 -5.12 0.60 -7.17
C LEU A 163 -6.45 0.60 -6.41
N VAL A 164 -7.51 0.13 -7.06
CA VAL A 164 -8.87 0.09 -6.49
C VAL A 164 -9.32 -1.34 -6.20
N GLU A 165 -8.85 -2.33 -6.96
CA GLU A 165 -9.19 -3.74 -6.77
C GLU A 165 -8.02 -4.63 -7.21
N GLN A 166 -7.67 -5.59 -6.37
CA GLN A 166 -6.73 -6.67 -6.68
C GLN A 166 -7.24 -8.00 -6.14
N GLN A 167 -6.61 -9.10 -6.56
CA GLN A 167 -6.84 -10.41 -5.98
C GLN A 167 -5.60 -11.28 -6.14
N LYS A 168 -5.38 -12.21 -5.21
CA LYS A 168 -4.52 -13.35 -5.50
C LYS A 168 -5.28 -14.32 -6.40
N THR A 169 -4.55 -15.08 -7.20
CA THR A 169 -5.15 -16.12 -8.06
C THR A 169 -6.00 -17.06 -7.21
N GLU A 170 -7.24 -17.30 -7.64
CA GLU A 170 -8.23 -18.15 -6.95
C GLU A 170 -8.64 -17.69 -5.53
N ASP A 171 -8.25 -16.48 -5.12
CA ASP A 171 -8.62 -15.92 -3.82
C ASP A 171 -9.66 -14.79 -3.98
N ASN A 172 -10.19 -14.35 -2.85
CA ASN A 172 -11.11 -13.25 -2.81
C ASN A 172 -10.41 -11.92 -3.08
N LYS A 173 -11.20 -10.94 -3.54
CA LYS A 173 -10.72 -9.61 -3.88
C LYS A 173 -10.37 -8.79 -2.65
N SER A 174 -9.31 -7.99 -2.77
CA SER A 174 -9.04 -6.85 -1.89
C SER A 174 -9.31 -5.57 -2.65
N SER A 175 -10.10 -4.68 -2.05
CA SER A 175 -10.52 -3.43 -2.66
C SER A 175 -10.16 -2.24 -1.79
N PHE A 176 -9.89 -1.10 -2.41
CA PHE A 176 -9.43 0.11 -1.74
C PHE A 176 -10.34 1.30 -2.07
N ILE A 177 -10.53 2.19 -1.11
CA ILE A 177 -11.19 3.49 -1.31
C ILE A 177 -10.16 4.57 -1.06
N TRP A 178 -10.02 5.49 -2.01
CA TRP A 178 -9.08 6.61 -1.96
C TRP A 178 -9.83 7.93 -1.78
N ASP A 179 -9.22 8.86 -1.03
CA ASP A 179 -9.77 10.20 -0.79
C ASP A 179 -8.60 11.20 -0.62
N TYR A 180 -8.87 12.38 -0.08
CA TYR A 180 -7.91 13.48 0.02
C TYR A 180 -7.30 13.80 -1.34
N LYS A 181 -8.18 14.07 -2.30
CA LYS A 181 -7.92 14.26 -3.73
C LYS A 181 -7.25 13.04 -4.34
N SER A 182 -7.74 11.85 -3.95
CA SER A 182 -7.21 10.55 -4.36
C SER A 182 -5.71 10.38 -4.06
N SER A 183 -5.23 11.00 -2.96
CA SER A 183 -3.82 10.94 -2.56
C SER A 183 -3.56 9.91 -1.45
N TYR A 184 -4.59 9.52 -0.69
CA TYR A 184 -4.45 8.56 0.41
C TYR A 184 -5.54 7.49 0.38
N PRO A 185 -5.21 6.22 0.65
CA PRO A 185 -6.21 5.17 0.84
C PRO A 185 -6.87 5.34 2.21
N ILE A 186 -8.20 5.48 2.23
CA ILE A 186 -8.97 5.67 3.46
C ILE A 186 -9.65 4.37 3.93
N ALA A 187 -9.79 3.37 3.06
CA ALA A 187 -10.21 2.04 3.44
C ALA A 187 -9.52 0.96 2.62
N GLU A 188 -9.21 -0.15 3.27
CA GLU A 188 -8.88 -1.44 2.67
C GLU A 188 -9.95 -2.45 3.08
N VAL A 189 -10.52 -3.15 2.10
CA VAL A 189 -11.54 -4.18 2.31
C VAL A 189 -11.07 -5.49 1.71
N THR A 190 -10.88 -6.50 2.55
CA THR A 190 -10.56 -7.85 2.10
C THR A 190 -11.83 -8.67 1.93
N ASN A 191 -11.82 -9.57 0.96
CA ASN A 191 -12.96 -10.39 0.56
C ASN A 191 -14.18 -9.58 0.03
N ALA A 192 -13.90 -8.53 -0.74
CA ALA A 192 -14.94 -7.71 -1.37
C ALA A 192 -14.47 -7.12 -2.70
N ASP A 193 -15.37 -7.04 -3.68
CA ASP A 193 -15.17 -6.25 -4.90
C ASP A 193 -15.42 -4.75 -4.65
N SER A 194 -14.88 -3.90 -5.53
CA SER A 194 -14.91 -2.45 -5.32
C SER A 194 -16.30 -1.82 -5.44
N ALA A 195 -17.26 -2.48 -6.10
CA ALA A 195 -18.63 -1.98 -6.24
C ALA A 195 -19.51 -2.28 -5.01
N SER A 196 -19.13 -3.30 -4.25
CA SER A 196 -19.82 -3.79 -3.06
C SER A 196 -19.45 -3.08 -1.76
N ILE A 197 -18.57 -2.07 -1.80
CA ILE A 197 -18.03 -1.39 -0.63
C ILE A 197 -18.31 0.12 -0.63
N ALA A 198 -18.45 0.70 0.56
CA ALA A 198 -18.45 2.14 0.78
C ALA A 198 -17.92 2.48 2.18
N TYR A 199 -17.26 3.63 2.32
CA TYR A 199 -16.71 4.08 3.59
C TYR A 199 -16.58 5.60 3.63
N THR A 200 -16.89 6.23 4.76
CA THR A 200 -16.48 7.62 5.01
C THR A 200 -16.37 7.91 6.51
N SER A 201 -15.33 8.67 6.87
CA SER A 201 -15.18 9.37 8.16
C SER A 201 -15.37 10.88 7.99
N PHE A 202 -15.88 11.33 6.84
CA PHE A 202 -16.23 12.73 6.57
C PHE A 202 -15.06 13.73 6.59
N GLU A 203 -13.82 13.25 6.57
CA GLU A 203 -12.62 14.07 6.70
C GLU A 203 -12.29 14.92 5.47
N ALA A 204 -12.55 14.37 4.29
CA ALA A 204 -12.14 14.90 3.00
C ALA A 204 -13.33 15.11 2.06
N GLU A 205 -13.06 15.53 0.83
CA GLU A 205 -14.08 15.88 -0.17
C GLU A 205 -14.72 14.67 -0.85
N GLY A 206 -14.05 13.53 -0.86
CA GLY A 206 -14.59 12.28 -1.34
C GLY A 206 -15.74 11.79 -0.44
N LYS A 207 -16.64 11.03 -1.05
CA LYS A 207 -17.79 10.43 -0.35
C LYS A 207 -17.60 8.94 -0.11
N GLY A 208 -16.42 8.40 -0.47
CA GLY A 208 -16.07 6.98 -0.42
C GLY A 208 -17.20 6.04 -0.82
N ASN A 209 -17.65 6.19 -2.07
CA ASN A 209 -18.77 5.49 -2.70
C ASN A 209 -20.18 5.76 -2.16
N TRP A 210 -20.33 6.53 -1.09
CA TRP A 210 -21.64 7.02 -0.65
C TRP A 210 -22.13 8.21 -1.48
N SER A 211 -23.44 8.44 -1.44
CA SER A 211 -24.10 9.65 -1.95
C SER A 211 -24.79 10.37 -0.81
N PHE A 212 -24.35 11.60 -0.54
CA PHE A 212 -24.95 12.48 0.46
C PHE A 212 -24.63 13.95 0.17
N SER A 213 -25.33 14.85 0.86
CA SER A 213 -25.12 16.30 0.82
C SER A 213 -25.20 16.85 2.25
N GLY A 214 -24.89 18.13 2.45
CA GLY A 214 -24.97 18.77 3.77
C GLY A 214 -23.61 18.98 4.43
N ALA A 215 -23.64 19.65 5.59
CA ALA A 215 -22.44 20.10 6.29
C ALA A 215 -21.88 19.04 7.25
N VAL A 216 -20.55 18.97 7.30
CA VAL A 216 -19.75 18.21 8.27
C VAL A 216 -19.19 19.17 9.32
N SER A 217 -18.97 18.71 10.55
CA SER A 217 -18.47 19.55 11.66
C SER A 217 -17.18 19.00 12.24
N ASP A 218 -16.25 19.87 12.66
CA ASP A 218 -14.90 19.56 13.14
C ASP A 218 -14.74 19.52 14.68
N THR A 219 -15.84 19.57 15.42
CA THR A 219 -15.84 19.64 16.90
C THR A 219 -16.34 18.39 17.58
N VAL A 220 -16.93 17.46 16.83
CA VAL A 220 -17.58 16.26 17.33
C VAL A 220 -17.23 15.12 16.39
N CYS A 221 -16.32 14.23 16.81
CA CYS A 221 -15.84 13.10 16.00
C CYS A 221 -15.41 11.94 16.89
N ILE A 222 -15.37 10.72 16.34
CA ILE A 222 -14.74 9.56 16.99
C ILE A 222 -13.41 9.22 16.32
N THR A 223 -13.26 9.55 15.04
CA THR A 223 -12.01 9.44 14.25
C THR A 223 -11.73 10.75 13.54
N GLY A 224 -10.46 10.97 13.18
CA GLY A 224 -10.06 12.19 12.49
C GLY A 224 -10.46 13.46 13.25
N LYS A 225 -11.18 14.35 12.58
CA LYS A 225 -11.64 15.63 13.13
C LYS A 225 -13.12 15.88 12.89
N LYS A 226 -13.74 15.24 11.91
CA LYS A 226 -15.08 15.57 11.44
C LYS A 226 -16.10 14.47 11.67
N ALA A 227 -17.37 14.86 11.77
CA ALA A 227 -18.50 13.93 11.67
C ALA A 227 -19.68 14.57 10.94
N TYR A 228 -20.64 13.73 10.56
CA TYR A 228 -21.83 14.15 9.83
C TYR A 228 -23.08 14.17 10.73
N LYS A 229 -23.96 15.15 10.50
CA LYS A 229 -25.20 15.33 11.26
C LYS A 229 -26.43 15.12 10.37
N PHE A 230 -27.25 14.14 10.73
CA PHE A 230 -28.60 14.04 10.21
C PHE A 230 -29.55 15.04 10.88
N ASN A 231 -30.39 15.69 10.07
CA ASN A 231 -31.35 16.73 10.48
C ASN A 231 -32.82 16.36 10.23
N GLY A 232 -33.09 15.11 9.86
CA GLY A 232 -34.42 14.60 9.54
C GLY A 232 -34.75 14.59 8.05
N SER A 233 -34.10 15.45 7.25
CA SER A 233 -34.35 15.59 5.81
C SER A 233 -33.22 15.05 4.94
N ASN A 234 -31.98 15.07 5.44
CA ASN A 234 -30.83 14.51 4.74
C ASN A 234 -30.68 13.00 4.98
N ASN A 235 -30.07 12.32 4.00
CA ASN A 235 -29.75 10.90 4.06
C ASN A 235 -28.40 10.63 3.39
N ILE A 236 -27.81 9.47 3.72
CA ILE A 236 -26.63 8.92 3.06
C ILE A 236 -27.05 7.62 2.38
N SER A 237 -26.73 7.42 1.10
CA SER A 237 -27.14 6.23 0.37
C SER A 237 -26.04 5.63 -0.51
N LYS A 238 -26.07 4.31 -0.69
CA LYS A 238 -25.23 3.56 -1.64
C LYS A 238 -26.14 2.71 -2.52
N ALA A 239 -26.18 3.03 -3.80
CA ALA A 239 -26.89 2.26 -4.82
C ALA A 239 -25.98 1.24 -5.52
N GLY A 240 -26.55 0.40 -6.38
CA GLY A 240 -25.80 -0.57 -7.20
C GLY A 240 -25.31 -1.79 -6.44
N LEU A 241 -26.02 -2.17 -5.37
CA LEU A 241 -25.75 -3.38 -4.58
C LEU A 241 -26.55 -4.57 -5.15
N SER A 242 -26.09 -5.79 -4.84
CA SER A 242 -26.79 -7.02 -5.22
C SER A 242 -27.78 -7.40 -4.13
N SER A 243 -29.06 -7.54 -4.47
CA SER A 243 -30.11 -7.95 -3.51
C SER A 243 -29.90 -9.36 -2.95
N GLY A 244 -29.16 -10.23 -3.65
CA GLY A 244 -28.82 -11.57 -3.19
C GLY A 244 -27.66 -11.64 -2.20
N SER A 245 -26.93 -10.53 -2.02
CA SER A 245 -25.82 -10.44 -1.07
C SER A 245 -26.31 -10.01 0.32
N ILE A 246 -25.50 -10.31 1.32
CA ILE A 246 -25.66 -9.76 2.67
C ILE A 246 -24.55 -8.76 2.92
N TYR A 247 -24.92 -7.60 3.44
CA TYR A 247 -24.01 -6.50 3.73
C TYR A 247 -24.02 -6.19 5.22
N ILE A 248 -22.86 -5.81 5.73
CA ILE A 248 -22.71 -5.14 7.01
C ILE A 248 -22.74 -3.64 6.75
N VAL A 249 -23.54 -2.93 7.52
CA VAL A 249 -23.51 -1.47 7.61
C VAL A 249 -23.24 -1.11 9.05
N SER A 250 -22.08 -0.51 9.32
CA SER A 250 -21.68 -0.16 10.68
C SER A 250 -21.25 1.29 10.79
N TYR A 251 -21.43 1.86 11.97
CA TYR A 251 -21.09 3.26 12.24
C TYR A 251 -21.01 3.52 13.73
N TRP A 252 -20.41 4.65 14.08
CA TRP A 252 -20.49 5.22 15.41
C TRP A 252 -21.52 6.35 15.43
N SER A 253 -22.34 6.42 16.48
CA SER A 253 -23.31 7.49 16.66
C SER A 253 -23.34 8.01 18.09
N ARG A 254 -23.66 9.29 18.27
CA ARG A 254 -23.97 9.86 19.60
C ARG A 254 -25.43 9.63 20.03
N ASN A 255 -26.21 8.94 19.20
CA ASN A 255 -27.57 8.58 19.53
C ASN A 255 -27.62 7.43 20.53
N ALA A 256 -28.64 7.41 21.38
CA ALA A 256 -28.89 6.30 22.30
C ALA A 256 -29.31 5.02 21.55
N SER A 257 -30.01 5.18 20.43
CA SER A 257 -30.53 4.11 19.57
C SER A 257 -29.95 4.21 18.16
N ALA A 258 -29.86 3.07 17.49
CA ALA A 258 -29.43 2.98 16.09
C ALA A 258 -30.37 3.74 15.13
N PHE A 259 -29.82 4.20 14.01
CA PHE A 259 -30.62 4.60 12.86
C PHE A 259 -31.36 3.40 12.28
N SER A 260 -32.52 3.62 11.65
CA SER A 260 -33.24 2.55 10.96
C SER A 260 -32.72 2.39 9.54
N ILE A 261 -32.40 1.15 9.15
CA ILE A 261 -31.96 0.80 7.79
C ILE A 261 -32.87 -0.31 7.25
N THR A 262 -33.55 -0.04 6.14
CA THR A 262 -34.42 -1.02 5.46
C THR A 262 -33.65 -2.28 5.08
N GLY A 263 -34.26 -3.45 5.29
CA GLY A 263 -33.64 -4.74 5.00
C GLY A 263 -32.71 -5.25 6.11
N SER A 264 -32.62 -4.56 7.25
CA SER A 264 -31.96 -5.10 8.45
C SER A 264 -32.62 -6.41 8.87
N GLN A 265 -31.81 -7.45 9.08
CA GLN A 265 -32.27 -8.78 9.48
C GLN A 265 -32.74 -8.79 10.94
N SER A 266 -33.57 -9.77 11.30
CA SER A 266 -33.97 -9.99 12.69
C SER A 266 -32.74 -10.17 13.59
N GLY A 267 -32.75 -9.53 14.77
CA GLY A 267 -31.60 -9.48 15.67
C GLY A 267 -30.63 -8.33 15.38
N TYR A 268 -30.84 -7.57 14.30
CA TYR A 268 -30.10 -6.36 13.97
C TYR A 268 -31.02 -5.12 13.99
N PRO A 269 -30.48 -3.92 14.27
CA PRO A 269 -29.08 -3.65 14.60
C PRO A 269 -28.65 -4.16 15.97
N ILE A 270 -27.38 -4.56 16.07
CA ILE A 270 -26.72 -4.76 17.35
C ILE A 270 -26.03 -3.48 17.78
N ALA A 271 -25.92 -3.28 19.09
CA ALA A 271 -25.16 -2.19 19.68
C ALA A 271 -23.90 -2.76 20.31
N GLY A 272 -22.75 -2.14 20.03
CA GLY A 272 -21.48 -2.48 20.64
C GLY A 272 -21.08 -1.51 21.74
N GLN A 273 -19.77 -1.34 21.85
CA GLN A 273 -19.12 -0.49 22.85
C GLN A 273 -19.49 0.99 22.72
N THR A 274 -19.44 1.68 23.85
CA THR A 274 -19.52 3.14 23.93
C THR A 274 -18.14 3.68 24.29
N VAL A 275 -17.61 4.57 23.46
CA VAL A 275 -16.29 5.20 23.62
C VAL A 275 -16.45 6.70 23.42
N ASN A 276 -15.97 7.52 24.36
CA ASN A 276 -15.98 8.98 24.25
C ASN A 276 -17.35 9.58 23.88
N GLY A 277 -18.45 8.99 24.37
CA GLY A 277 -19.81 9.43 24.10
C GLY A 277 -20.36 9.05 22.71
N TRP A 278 -19.65 8.18 21.98
CA TRP A 278 -20.09 7.55 20.75
C TRP A 278 -20.36 6.08 20.99
N LYS A 279 -21.45 5.56 20.44
CA LYS A 279 -21.83 4.16 20.52
C LYS A 279 -21.73 3.51 19.14
N TYR A 280 -21.12 2.34 19.09
CA TYR A 280 -21.04 1.55 17.87
C TYR A 280 -22.38 0.84 17.59
N PHE A 281 -22.81 0.85 16.34
CA PHE A 281 -23.95 0.10 15.85
C PHE A 281 -23.60 -0.65 14.56
N GLU A 282 -24.15 -1.84 14.41
CA GLU A 282 -23.98 -2.68 13.24
C GLU A 282 -25.33 -3.22 12.78
N HIS A 283 -25.57 -3.16 11.48
CA HIS A 283 -26.70 -3.78 10.79
C HIS A 283 -26.20 -4.88 9.87
N LYS A 284 -26.93 -5.99 9.81
CA LYS A 284 -26.82 -6.98 8.75
C LYS A 284 -28.01 -6.83 7.81
N VAL A 285 -27.75 -6.43 6.58
CA VAL A 285 -28.77 -5.99 5.60
C VAL A 285 -28.79 -6.93 4.40
N THR A 286 -29.98 -7.32 3.95
CA THR A 286 -30.16 -8.16 2.75
C THR A 286 -31.37 -7.72 1.92
N GLY A 287 -31.47 -8.18 0.67
CA GLY A 287 -32.59 -7.88 -0.22
C GLY A 287 -32.62 -6.46 -0.76
N GLN A 288 -31.58 -5.65 -0.54
CA GLN A 288 -31.50 -4.25 -0.96
C GLN A 288 -30.52 -4.07 -2.13
N THR A 289 -30.94 -3.32 -3.15
CA THR A 289 -30.04 -2.82 -4.22
C THR A 289 -29.53 -1.40 -3.93
N THR A 290 -30.17 -0.72 -2.98
CA THR A 290 -29.75 0.56 -2.42
C THR A 290 -29.90 0.52 -0.91
N ILE A 291 -28.84 0.85 -0.19
CA ILE A 291 -28.87 1.02 1.27
C ILE A 291 -28.89 2.51 1.57
N THR A 292 -29.84 2.94 2.40
CA THR A 292 -30.00 4.35 2.83
C THR A 292 -30.01 4.43 4.35
N VAL A 293 -29.20 5.34 4.89
CA VAL A 293 -29.16 5.71 6.31
C VAL A 293 -29.68 7.13 6.44
N GLY A 294 -30.61 7.35 7.37
CA GLY A 294 -31.20 8.65 7.63
C GLY A 294 -31.82 8.72 9.03
N GLY A 295 -32.25 9.91 9.43
CA GLY A 295 -32.84 10.15 10.75
C GLY A 295 -32.43 11.51 11.32
N THR A 296 -32.19 11.59 12.62
CA THR A 296 -31.64 12.77 13.28
C THR A 296 -30.48 12.37 14.19
N GLY A 297 -29.42 13.19 14.25
CA GLY A 297 -28.28 12.92 15.14
C GLY A 297 -26.95 12.76 14.40
N TRP A 298 -25.89 12.50 15.16
CA TRP A 298 -24.52 12.44 14.65
C TRP A 298 -24.12 11.02 14.23
N ILE A 299 -23.36 10.92 13.15
CA ILE A 299 -22.79 9.67 12.64
C ILE A 299 -21.33 9.91 12.21
N ASP A 300 -20.48 8.92 12.46
CA ASP A 300 -19.07 8.91 12.08
C ASP A 300 -18.63 7.45 11.77
N GLU A 301 -17.51 7.28 11.07
CA GLU A 301 -16.97 5.96 10.67
C GLU A 301 -18.02 5.06 9.99
N LEU A 302 -18.73 5.60 8.99
CA LEU A 302 -19.79 4.87 8.28
C LEU A 302 -19.20 3.91 7.25
N ARG A 303 -19.42 2.61 7.47
CA ARG A 303 -18.90 1.50 6.66
C ARG A 303 -20.03 0.72 6.00
N LEU A 304 -19.78 0.22 4.81
CA LEU A 304 -20.60 -0.77 4.11
C LEU A 304 -19.69 -1.76 3.38
N TYR A 305 -19.88 -3.05 3.63
CA TYR A 305 -19.13 -4.14 3.01
C TYR A 305 -19.89 -5.48 3.08
N PRO A 306 -19.58 -6.48 2.22
CA PRO A 306 -20.18 -7.80 2.32
C PRO A 306 -19.95 -8.48 3.68
N ASP A 307 -20.85 -9.35 4.14
CA ASP A 307 -20.80 -9.92 5.50
C ASP A 307 -19.64 -10.86 5.80
N LYS A 308 -18.94 -11.33 4.77
CA LYS A 308 -17.72 -12.13 4.88
C LYS A 308 -16.44 -11.30 4.69
N ALA A 309 -16.57 -10.00 4.47
CA ALA A 309 -15.47 -9.09 4.25
C ALA A 309 -14.97 -8.47 5.57
N MET A 310 -13.75 -7.97 5.55
CA MET A 310 -13.16 -7.22 6.67
C MET A 310 -12.66 -5.88 6.15
N MET A 311 -12.99 -4.79 6.86
CA MET A 311 -12.63 -3.43 6.49
C MET A 311 -11.75 -2.77 7.55
N ASN A 312 -10.57 -2.30 7.14
CA ASN A 312 -9.73 -1.41 7.94
C ASN A 312 -9.81 0.00 7.36
N THR A 313 -9.84 1.01 8.22
CA THR A 313 -10.01 2.41 7.79
C THR A 313 -8.93 3.32 8.37
N LEU A 314 -8.66 4.40 7.66
CA LEU A 314 -7.64 5.39 7.99
C LEU A 314 -8.21 6.80 7.80
N THR A 315 -7.81 7.70 8.70
CA THR A 315 -7.92 9.15 8.51
C THR A 315 -6.54 9.76 8.50
N TYR A 316 -6.38 10.91 7.85
CA TYR A 316 -5.10 11.58 7.69
C TYR A 316 -5.14 13.03 8.14
N THR A 317 -4.00 13.51 8.64
CA THR A 317 -3.65 14.93 8.55
C THR A 317 -2.73 15.08 7.33
N PRO A 318 -3.18 15.71 6.24
CA PRO A 318 -2.38 15.84 5.02
C PRO A 318 -0.99 16.40 5.29
N LEU A 319 0.03 15.84 4.62
CA LEU A 319 1.46 16.19 4.77
C LEU A 319 2.11 15.82 6.12
N ILE A 320 1.35 15.25 7.06
CA ILE A 320 1.86 14.77 8.35
C ILE A 320 1.82 13.25 8.41
N GLY A 321 0.63 12.66 8.28
CA GLY A 321 0.45 11.21 8.39
C GLY A 321 -0.97 10.80 8.78
N ILE A 322 -1.11 9.54 9.18
CA ILE A 322 -2.36 8.96 9.67
C ILE A 322 -2.73 9.67 10.98
N SER A 323 -3.95 10.18 11.13
CA SER A 323 -4.44 10.78 12.39
C SER A 323 -5.20 9.77 13.25
N SER A 324 -5.91 8.84 12.63
CA SER A 324 -6.52 7.70 13.30
C SER A 324 -6.67 6.52 12.37
N SER A 325 -6.75 5.32 12.95
CA SER A 325 -7.08 4.08 12.26
C SER A 325 -8.19 3.37 13.01
N CYS A 326 -9.01 2.62 12.30
CA CYS A 326 -10.05 1.81 12.91
C CYS A 326 -10.09 0.43 12.23
N ASP A 327 -9.80 -0.61 13.01
CA ASP A 327 -9.62 -1.98 12.48
C ASP A 327 -10.95 -2.66 12.12
N ALA A 328 -10.87 -3.87 11.56
CA ALA A 328 -12.03 -4.68 11.19
C ALA A 328 -12.98 -5.01 12.37
N ASN A 329 -12.51 -4.92 13.62
CA ASN A 329 -13.33 -5.11 14.81
C ASN A 329 -13.85 -3.79 15.40
N ASN A 330 -13.74 -2.69 14.65
CA ASN A 330 -14.11 -1.33 15.06
C ASN A 330 -13.37 -0.86 16.32
N ARG A 331 -12.10 -1.24 16.48
CA ARG A 331 -11.21 -0.69 17.51
C ARG A 331 -10.38 0.43 16.93
N ILE A 332 -10.36 1.55 17.63
CA ILE A 332 -9.75 2.80 17.14
C ILE A 332 -8.37 3.00 17.76
N SER A 333 -7.43 3.45 16.95
CA SER A 333 -6.14 4.00 17.40
C SER A 333 -5.98 5.44 16.92
N TYR A 334 -5.39 6.28 17.77
CA TYR A 334 -5.07 7.68 17.47
C TYR A 334 -3.57 7.87 17.39
N TYR A 335 -3.11 8.68 16.44
CA TYR A 335 -1.70 8.92 16.19
C TYR A 335 -1.42 10.42 16.34
N GLU A 336 -0.46 10.75 17.18
CA GLU A 336 -0.04 12.12 17.45
C GLU A 336 1.40 12.33 17.02
N TYR A 337 1.67 13.54 16.55
CA TYR A 337 2.96 13.92 15.98
C TYR A 337 3.49 15.15 16.69
N ASP A 338 4.81 15.29 16.74
CA ASP A 338 5.44 16.54 17.16
C ASP A 338 5.39 17.62 16.06
N GLY A 339 5.88 18.82 16.38
CA GLY A 339 5.96 19.93 15.43
C GLY A 339 6.91 19.71 14.24
N PHE A 340 7.63 18.59 14.20
CA PHE A 340 8.46 18.17 13.07
C PHE A 340 7.81 17.02 12.27
N ASN A 341 6.52 16.76 12.49
CA ASN A 341 5.74 15.70 11.83
C ASN A 341 6.28 14.28 12.10
N ARG A 342 6.93 14.05 13.25
CA ARG A 342 7.38 12.72 13.67
C ARG A 342 6.36 12.13 14.63
N LEU A 343 6.01 10.85 14.46
CA LEU A 343 5.07 10.15 15.34
C LEU A 343 5.64 10.10 16.77
N THR A 344 4.90 10.62 17.74
CA THR A 344 5.29 10.65 19.15
C THR A 344 4.44 9.71 19.99
N LEU A 345 3.12 9.68 19.78
CA LEU A 345 2.21 8.86 20.57
C LEU A 345 1.27 8.05 19.68
N VAL A 346 1.00 6.82 20.11
CA VAL A 346 -0.15 6.04 19.65
C VAL A 346 -1.03 5.78 20.86
N ARG A 347 -2.30 6.13 20.76
CA ARG A 347 -3.30 5.89 21.80
C ARG A 347 -4.35 4.90 21.33
N ASN A 348 -4.92 4.15 22.26
CA ASN A 348 -6.12 3.36 21.98
C ASN A 348 -7.38 4.25 21.98
N GLN A 349 -8.53 3.63 21.69
CA GLN A 349 -9.85 4.25 21.66
C GLN A 349 -10.24 4.99 22.95
N ASP A 350 -9.75 4.52 24.11
CA ASP A 350 -9.97 5.11 25.44
C ASP A 350 -8.99 6.24 25.76
N LYS A 351 -8.17 6.67 24.78
CA LYS A 351 -7.12 7.69 24.89
C LYS A 351 -5.93 7.30 25.78
N ASN A 352 -5.81 6.02 26.15
CA ASN A 352 -4.63 5.51 26.86
C ASN A 352 -3.45 5.38 25.89
N ILE A 353 -2.24 5.72 26.35
CA ILE A 353 -1.01 5.59 25.55
C ILE A 353 -0.67 4.11 25.41
N VAL A 354 -0.53 3.65 24.17
CA VAL A 354 -0.11 2.28 23.81
C VAL A 354 1.34 2.27 23.35
N LYS A 355 1.80 3.38 22.75
CA LYS A 355 3.19 3.56 22.33
C LYS A 355 3.60 5.01 22.48
N GLU A 356 4.83 5.21 22.93
CA GLU A 356 5.49 6.51 23.00
C GLU A 356 6.86 6.42 22.32
N SER A 357 7.22 7.45 21.56
CA SER A 357 8.52 7.58 20.89
C SER A 357 9.10 8.96 21.16
N VAL A 358 10.30 8.99 21.73
CA VAL A 358 11.02 10.23 22.06
C VAL A 358 12.25 10.33 21.16
N THR A 359 12.38 11.44 20.42
CA THR A 359 13.56 11.70 19.60
C THR A 359 14.43 12.74 20.28
N ILE A 360 15.65 12.34 20.67
CA ILE A 360 16.67 13.24 21.22
C ILE A 360 17.59 13.63 20.05
N MET A 361 17.64 14.93 19.74
CA MET A 361 18.57 15.45 18.73
C MET A 361 19.86 15.89 19.42
N GLN A 362 21.00 15.39 18.94
CA GLN A 362 22.30 15.85 19.41
C GLN A 362 22.61 17.19 18.76
N ASP A 363 22.81 18.21 19.59
CA ASP A 363 23.29 19.50 19.12
C ASP A 363 24.76 19.35 18.72
N SER A 364 25.12 19.68 17.47
CA SER A 364 26.49 19.52 16.95
C SER A 364 27.47 20.59 17.46
N GLN A 365 27.21 21.14 18.67
CA GLN A 365 28.03 22.13 19.35
C GLN A 365 28.23 21.69 20.81
N LYS A 366 28.98 20.59 20.99
CA LYS A 366 29.88 20.33 22.15
C LYS A 366 30.47 18.92 22.06
N ILE A 367 31.56 18.80 21.31
CA ILE A 367 32.60 17.84 21.70
C ILE A 367 33.36 18.54 22.83
N ALA A 368 32.96 18.29 24.07
CA ALA A 368 33.82 18.49 25.23
C ALA A 368 33.99 17.12 25.87
N ALA A 369 35.12 16.49 25.56
CA ALA A 369 35.59 15.32 26.29
C ALA A 369 35.76 15.72 27.76
N ILE A 370 34.89 15.22 28.63
CA ILE A 370 35.18 15.08 30.06
C ILE A 370 35.12 13.59 30.34
N ILE A 371 36.31 12.99 30.33
CA ILE A 371 36.59 11.71 30.96
C ILE A 371 36.35 11.93 32.46
N LEU A 372 35.27 11.38 33.02
CA LEU A 372 35.14 11.26 34.47
C LEU A 372 35.94 10.02 34.90
N ILE A 373 37.12 10.27 35.45
CA ILE A 373 37.94 9.27 36.14
C ILE A 373 37.21 8.88 37.43
N LEU A 374 37.07 7.57 37.65
CA LEU A 374 36.73 6.97 38.93
C LEU A 374 37.81 7.30 39.97
N GLN A 375 37.41 7.89 41.09
CA GLN A 375 37.95 7.60 42.41
C GLN A 375 36.80 7.41 43.39
#